data_AF-A0A2W5UUZ3-F1
#
_entry.id   AF-A0A2W5UUZ3-F1
#
_cell.length_a   1.000
_cell.length_b   1.000
_cell.length_c   1.000
_cell.angle_alpha   90.00
_cell.angle_beta   90.00
_cell.angle_gamma   90.00
#
_symmetry.space_group_name_H-M   'P 1'
#
loop_
_entity.id
_entity.type
_entity.pdbx_description
1 polymer ?
#
loop_
_entity_poly.entity_id
_entity_poly.type
_entity_poly.pdbx_seq_one_letter_code
_entity_poly.pdbx_strand_id
1 'polypeptide(L)'
;MALRLLAACVVLAAVIGCKKEAPVEPEVHGAEAVDASVPSKELELTFLITGAENGYLLRTVADESTMQGGAAETLGKWMADEGHPANTIALSTGDNANGQSISSYFKGESTAQVMKRMGYAASAFGNRELDWSREQFLANTRTGGFPYLAANLKAKDAQGAELGLKPFTIVERRGVKVGVLGLAARKSTWTPMPGRTAGLELISDEAALAEQVPAARKEGAEVLVLVTDGCLHDMPELLAAHADWNLAFVAGRDCERVYPMTVGVTKLVYPGRHWNEYARVVTTVDLIKPAAQKVVKSDVKLVTIDGSAKADEPTRELIAEWKKKLDDALGAEIGFTRTGIEQDSAEMAAWLTTALKERFKTDFALFNRKGVRQGLPAGAITGASLWDLVPFDNQVVTVKVTGEQLQAVADNLEARVAGLKGKKLDPKKTYTLATTDYLYLGGDGFKLHDADANPTQTKESVQTALIEWTKAKQSSEKKPLETVLPK
;
A
#
# COMPACT_ATOMS: atom_id res chain seq x y z
N MET A 1 12.04 -68.57 18.34
CA MET A 1 11.66 -69.35 19.53
C MET A 1 12.92 -70.06 20.02
N ALA A 2 13.73 -69.40 20.85
CA ALA A 2 14.92 -70.02 21.42
C ALA A 2 15.21 -69.37 22.77
N LEU A 3 15.11 -70.22 23.78
CA LEU A 3 15.28 -69.98 25.20
C LEU A 3 16.62 -70.60 25.60
N ARG A 4 17.31 -69.96 26.55
CA ARG A 4 18.32 -70.53 27.48
C ARG A 4 19.70 -70.87 26.90
N LEU A 5 20.73 -70.12 27.31
CA LEU A 5 21.53 -70.26 28.56
C LEU A 5 22.55 -71.41 28.47
N LEU A 6 23.83 -71.03 28.36
CA LEU A 6 24.91 -71.69 29.08
C LEU A 6 26.00 -70.66 29.42
N ALA A 7 26.14 -70.44 30.72
CA ALA A 7 27.34 -69.93 31.38
C ALA A 7 28.46 -71.00 31.26
N ALA A 8 29.74 -70.83 31.56
CA ALA A 8 30.53 -69.86 32.31
C ALA A 8 32.01 -70.20 32.01
N CYS A 9 32.95 -69.27 32.25
CA CYS A 9 34.23 -69.47 32.97
C CYS A 9 35.06 -68.18 32.83
N VAL A 10 35.19 -67.35 33.87
CA VAL A 10 36.16 -67.40 35.00
C VAL A 10 37.50 -66.78 34.60
N VAL A 11 38.20 -65.87 35.30
CA VAL A 11 38.08 -64.98 36.48
C VAL A 11 39.36 -64.09 36.41
N LEU A 12 39.35 -62.80 36.80
CA LEU A 12 40.22 -62.21 37.87
C LEU A 12 40.27 -60.66 37.87
N ALA A 13 39.96 -60.11 39.06
CA ALA A 13 40.56 -58.97 39.81
C ALA A 13 40.71 -57.58 39.14
N ALA A 14 40.55 -56.43 39.79
CA ALA A 14 40.05 -55.95 41.10
C ALA A 14 39.82 -54.42 40.87
N VAL A 15 39.01 -53.67 41.63
CA VAL A 15 39.46 -52.84 42.77
C VAL A 15 38.31 -51.86 43.15
N ILE A 16 38.01 -51.79 44.45
CA ILE A 16 37.36 -50.72 45.26
C ILE A 16 35.90 -50.28 44.94
N GLY A 17 35.03 -50.47 45.94
CA GLY A 17 33.79 -49.73 46.13
C GLY A 17 32.87 -50.32 47.21
N CYS A 18 32.34 -49.43 48.07
CA CYS A 18 31.18 -49.58 48.98
C CYS A 18 31.41 -49.93 50.46
N LYS A 19 31.03 -48.98 51.33
CA LYS A 19 29.92 -49.18 52.27
C LYS A 19 28.98 -47.96 52.24
N LYS A 20 27.67 -48.25 52.26
CA LYS A 20 26.51 -47.38 52.11
C LYS A 20 26.35 -46.38 53.27
N GLU A 21 26.00 -45.14 52.94
CA GLU A 21 25.16 -44.26 53.75
C GLU A 21 24.01 -43.70 52.89
N ALA A 22 22.87 -43.44 53.53
CA ALA A 22 21.61 -43.02 52.92
C ALA A 22 21.72 -41.64 52.26
N PRO A 23 20.93 -41.34 51.20
CA PRO A 23 20.91 -40.00 50.64
C PRO A 23 20.30 -39.03 51.65
N VAL A 24 21.11 -38.07 52.07
CA VAL A 24 20.70 -36.83 52.74
C VAL A 24 19.99 -35.96 51.70
N GLU A 25 18.78 -35.50 52.02
CA GLU A 25 18.04 -34.54 51.21
C GLU A 25 18.87 -33.26 51.04
N PRO A 26 19.11 -32.77 49.81
CA PRO A 26 19.59 -31.40 49.63
C PRO A 26 18.43 -30.42 49.87
N GLU A 27 18.67 -29.46 50.75
CA GLU A 27 17.79 -28.33 51.07
C GLU A 27 17.25 -27.67 49.79
N VAL A 28 15.93 -27.70 49.65
CA VAL A 28 15.21 -26.86 48.69
C VAL A 28 15.28 -25.43 49.19
N HIS A 29 16.25 -24.66 48.71
CA HIS A 29 16.12 -23.20 48.76
C HIS A 29 14.92 -22.82 47.91
N GLY A 30 13.90 -22.28 48.58
CA GLY A 30 12.61 -21.96 48.02
C GLY A 30 12.73 -21.17 46.72
N ALA A 31 12.26 -21.77 45.63
CA ALA A 31 11.67 -21.00 44.57
C ALA A 31 10.41 -20.37 45.16
N GLU A 32 10.40 -19.04 45.31
CA GLU A 32 9.17 -18.31 45.55
C GLU A 32 8.17 -18.74 44.49
N ALA A 33 7.10 -19.40 44.94
CA ALA A 33 5.93 -19.63 44.14
C ALA A 33 5.42 -18.26 43.69
N VAL A 34 5.58 -17.96 42.40
CA VAL A 34 4.84 -16.90 41.74
C VAL A 34 3.37 -17.25 41.91
N ASP A 35 2.70 -16.49 42.77
CA ASP A 35 1.28 -16.60 43.07
C ASP A 35 0.47 -16.52 41.77
N ALA A 36 -0.06 -17.66 41.35
CA ALA A 36 -0.92 -17.82 40.18
C ALA A 36 -2.39 -17.53 40.51
N SER A 37 -2.68 -16.39 41.16
CA SER A 37 -4.06 -16.04 41.52
C SER A 37 -4.42 -14.55 41.54
N VAL A 38 -3.72 -13.72 40.75
CA VAL A 38 -4.34 -12.44 40.36
C VAL A 38 -5.39 -12.73 39.28
N PRO A 39 -6.70 -12.46 39.51
CA PRO A 39 -7.70 -12.68 38.48
C PRO A 39 -7.41 -11.76 37.30
N SER A 40 -6.96 -12.31 36.18
CA SER A 40 -6.70 -11.56 34.94
C SER A 40 -8.00 -10.93 34.47
N LYS A 41 -8.11 -9.59 34.55
CA LYS A 41 -9.21 -8.86 33.93
C LYS A 41 -8.83 -8.60 32.48
N GLU A 42 -8.86 -9.65 31.67
CA GLU A 42 -8.54 -9.55 30.26
C GLU A 42 -9.64 -8.81 29.49
N LEU A 43 -9.23 -8.07 28.47
CA LEU A 43 -10.09 -7.33 27.57
C LEU A 43 -9.60 -7.55 26.13
N GLU A 44 -10.50 -7.59 25.17
CA GLU A 44 -10.14 -7.66 23.75
C GLU A 44 -10.31 -6.31 23.06
N LEU A 45 -9.28 -5.90 22.32
CA LEU A 45 -9.32 -4.77 21.40
C LEU A 45 -9.30 -5.30 19.96
N THR A 46 -10.29 -4.91 19.17
CA THR A 46 -10.38 -5.30 17.76
C THR A 46 -9.94 -4.16 16.85
N PHE A 47 -9.00 -4.48 15.95
CA PHE A 47 -8.49 -3.59 14.92
C PHE A 47 -8.94 -4.08 13.55
N LEU A 48 -9.37 -3.14 12.71
CA LEU A 48 -9.80 -3.37 11.34
C LEU A 48 -8.84 -2.61 10.43
N ILE A 49 -7.93 -3.35 9.79
CA ILE A 49 -6.79 -2.74 9.12
C ILE A 49 -6.90 -2.97 7.62
N THR A 50 -6.84 -1.90 6.85
CA THR A 50 -6.79 -1.93 5.39
C THR A 50 -5.47 -1.37 4.90
N GLY A 51 -5.21 -1.50 3.61
CA GLY A 51 -4.03 -0.91 2.98
C GLY A 51 -4.22 -0.68 1.51
N ALA A 52 -3.46 0.25 0.97
CA ALA A 52 -3.41 0.51 -0.46
C ALA A 52 -4.82 0.57 -1.06
N GLU A 53 -5.70 1.35 -0.44
CA GLU A 53 -7.11 1.45 -0.84
C GLU A 53 -7.22 2.01 -2.25
N ASN A 54 -6.29 2.89 -2.66
CA ASN A 54 -6.13 3.42 -4.01
C ASN A 54 -7.44 3.91 -4.65
N GLY A 55 -8.38 4.38 -3.83
CA GLY A 55 -9.68 4.87 -4.30
C GLY A 55 -10.66 3.81 -4.82
N TYR A 56 -10.46 2.52 -4.53
CA TYR A 56 -11.34 1.41 -4.94
C TYR A 56 -12.69 1.38 -4.19
N LEU A 57 -13.45 2.48 -4.28
CA LEU A 57 -14.70 2.65 -3.54
C LEU A 57 -15.78 1.65 -3.97
N LEU A 58 -15.78 1.29 -5.25
CA LEU A 58 -16.73 0.36 -5.85
C LEU A 58 -16.22 -1.08 -5.77
N ARG A 59 -17.15 -2.03 -5.82
CA ARG A 59 -16.82 -3.45 -5.99
C ARG A 59 -16.04 -3.67 -7.29
N THR A 60 -15.13 -4.64 -7.28
CA THR A 60 -14.36 -5.08 -8.44
C THR A 60 -14.73 -6.50 -8.85
N VAL A 61 -14.44 -6.86 -10.10
CA VAL A 61 -14.60 -8.24 -10.58
C VAL A 61 -13.43 -9.08 -10.04
N ALA A 62 -13.72 -10.14 -9.29
CA ALA A 62 -12.76 -11.11 -8.76
C ALA A 62 -12.43 -12.19 -9.79
N ASP A 63 -13.46 -12.74 -10.43
CA ASP A 63 -13.45 -13.69 -11.53
C ASP A 63 -14.69 -13.48 -12.40
N GLU A 64 -14.78 -14.13 -13.56
CA GLU A 64 -15.80 -14.07 -14.64
C GLU A 64 -17.14 -13.34 -14.36
N SER A 65 -17.75 -13.51 -13.18
CA SER A 65 -18.91 -12.72 -12.74
C SER A 65 -18.95 -12.38 -11.23
N THR A 66 -17.98 -12.82 -10.43
CA THR A 66 -18.02 -12.60 -8.98
C THR A 66 -17.50 -11.22 -8.64
N MET A 67 -18.34 -10.39 -8.03
CA MET A 67 -17.94 -9.08 -7.54
C MET A 67 -17.42 -9.17 -6.10
N GLN A 68 -16.27 -8.59 -5.81
CA GLN A 68 -15.65 -8.51 -4.49
C GLN A 68 -15.34 -7.06 -4.09
N GLY A 69 -14.97 -6.85 -2.83
CA GLY A 69 -14.51 -5.56 -2.32
C GLY A 69 -15.64 -4.54 -2.18
N GLY A 70 -15.26 -3.27 -2.29
CA GLY A 70 -16.16 -2.13 -2.12
C GLY A 70 -16.18 -1.58 -0.69
N ALA A 71 -16.11 -0.26 -0.58
CA ALA A 71 -16.02 0.41 0.71
C ALA A 71 -17.34 0.32 1.51
N ALA A 72 -18.49 0.34 0.83
CA ALA A 72 -19.79 0.20 1.47
C ALA A 72 -20.02 -1.22 2.01
N GLU A 73 -19.61 -2.24 1.25
CA GLU A 73 -19.65 -3.65 1.62
C GLU A 73 -18.72 -3.94 2.80
N THR A 74 -17.51 -3.36 2.76
CA THR A 74 -16.55 -3.43 3.86
C THR A 74 -17.14 -2.85 5.15
N LEU A 75 -17.71 -1.64 5.09
CA LEU A 75 -18.30 -1.02 6.27
C LEU A 75 -19.52 -1.80 6.78
N GLY A 76 -20.37 -2.28 5.87
CA GLY A 76 -21.51 -3.12 6.22
C GLY A 76 -21.09 -4.39 6.96
N LYS A 77 -20.00 -5.03 6.51
CA LYS A 77 -19.39 -6.18 7.20
C LYS A 77 -18.84 -5.81 8.58
N TRP A 78 -18.12 -4.68 8.70
CA TRP A 78 -17.59 -4.21 9.99
C TRP A 78 -18.69 -3.90 11.01
N MET A 79 -19.82 -3.35 10.56
CA MET A 79 -20.96 -3.12 11.44
C MET A 79 -21.64 -4.42 11.85
N ALA A 80 -21.85 -5.35 10.91
CA ALA A 80 -22.54 -6.61 11.17
C ALA A 80 -21.73 -7.54 12.10
N ASP A 81 -20.42 -7.65 11.85
CA ASP A 81 -19.57 -8.60 12.56
C ASP A 81 -19.01 -8.02 13.87
N GLU A 82 -18.75 -6.71 13.94
CA GLU A 82 -18.00 -6.10 15.05
C GLU A 82 -18.71 -4.95 15.77
N GLY A 83 -19.84 -4.46 15.26
CA GLY A 83 -20.47 -3.24 15.78
C GLY A 83 -19.57 -2.00 15.64
N HIS A 84 -18.81 -1.91 14.55
CA HIS A 84 -18.00 -0.73 14.22
C HIS A 84 -18.87 0.55 14.13
N PRO A 85 -18.39 1.73 14.57
CA PRO A 85 -17.08 1.98 15.19
C PRO A 85 -17.03 1.71 16.69
N ALA A 86 -18.17 1.47 17.35
CA ALA A 86 -18.32 1.48 18.81
C ALA A 86 -17.47 0.46 19.59
N ASN A 87 -16.91 -0.56 18.93
CA ASN A 87 -16.07 -1.57 19.57
C ASN A 87 -14.69 -1.75 18.94
N THR A 88 -14.42 -1.09 17.81
CA THR A 88 -13.21 -1.34 17.02
C THR A 88 -12.41 -0.08 16.74
N ILE A 89 -11.18 -0.25 16.26
CA ILE A 89 -10.31 0.82 15.75
C ILE A 89 -10.00 0.49 14.29
N ALA A 90 -10.45 1.33 13.36
CA ALA A 90 -10.12 1.19 11.94
C ALA A 90 -8.84 1.96 11.61
N LEU A 91 -7.90 1.31 10.93
CA LEU A 91 -6.59 1.87 10.58
C LEU A 91 -6.25 1.59 9.12
N SER A 92 -5.51 2.48 8.48
CA SER A 92 -4.96 2.25 7.14
C SER A 92 -3.44 2.26 7.14
N THR A 93 -2.85 1.44 6.27
CA THR A 93 -1.41 1.44 5.98
C THR A 93 -0.99 2.46 4.92
N GLY A 94 -1.90 3.29 4.40
CA GLY A 94 -1.59 4.38 3.46
C GLY A 94 -1.89 4.06 1.99
N ASP A 95 -1.53 5.00 1.10
CA ASP A 95 -1.91 5.03 -0.32
C ASP A 95 -3.44 4.96 -0.53
N ASN A 96 -4.13 5.91 0.10
CA ASN A 96 -5.58 5.80 0.25
C ASN A 96 -6.35 6.09 -1.06
N ALA A 97 -5.94 7.10 -1.83
CA ALA A 97 -6.84 7.74 -2.79
C ALA A 97 -6.45 7.62 -4.27
N ASN A 98 -5.17 7.43 -4.61
CA ASN A 98 -4.74 7.46 -6.01
C ASN A 98 -4.85 6.07 -6.68
N GLY A 99 -5.71 5.92 -7.69
CA GLY A 99 -5.91 4.66 -8.40
C GLY A 99 -7.16 4.63 -9.28
N GLN A 100 -8.34 4.36 -8.73
CA GLN A 100 -9.58 4.36 -9.52
C GLN A 100 -10.06 5.76 -9.88
N SER A 101 -10.77 5.88 -11.00
CA SER A 101 -11.29 7.10 -11.59
C SER A 101 -12.26 7.85 -10.66
N ILE A 102 -13.13 7.11 -9.95
CA ILE A 102 -14.08 7.67 -8.96
C ILE A 102 -13.39 8.42 -7.82
N SER A 103 -12.09 8.20 -7.61
CA SER A 103 -11.28 8.95 -6.66
C SER A 103 -10.32 9.90 -7.35
N SER A 104 -9.55 9.40 -8.31
CA SER A 104 -8.44 10.14 -8.92
C SER A 104 -8.90 11.37 -9.70
N TYR A 105 -10.05 11.29 -10.38
CA TYR A 105 -10.62 12.43 -11.09
C TYR A 105 -10.99 13.57 -10.13
N PHE A 106 -11.46 13.24 -8.93
CA PHE A 106 -11.79 14.18 -7.86
C PHE A 106 -10.62 14.38 -6.88
N LYS A 107 -9.40 14.02 -7.28
CA LYS A 107 -8.16 14.20 -6.52
C LYS A 107 -8.25 13.69 -5.08
N GLY A 108 -8.97 12.58 -4.88
CA GLY A 108 -9.10 11.88 -3.61
C GLY A 108 -10.21 12.36 -2.69
N GLU A 109 -10.99 13.38 -3.06
CA GLU A 109 -12.04 13.92 -2.17
C GLU A 109 -13.11 12.87 -1.84
N SER A 110 -13.57 12.11 -2.83
CA SER A 110 -14.57 11.05 -2.64
C SER A 110 -14.06 9.99 -1.66
N THR A 111 -12.80 9.56 -1.78
CA THR A 111 -12.18 8.62 -0.85
C THR A 111 -12.07 9.19 0.56
N ALA A 112 -11.65 10.45 0.71
CA ALA A 112 -11.57 11.08 2.02
C ALA A 112 -12.94 11.12 2.70
N GLN A 113 -14.02 11.47 1.98
CA GLN A 113 -15.38 11.46 2.53
C GLN A 113 -15.86 10.06 2.92
N VAL A 114 -15.58 9.06 2.10
CA VAL A 114 -15.96 7.67 2.40
C VAL A 114 -15.19 7.15 3.62
N MET A 115 -13.86 7.36 3.69
CA MET A 115 -13.07 6.95 4.85
C MET A 115 -13.50 7.65 6.14
N LYS A 116 -13.90 8.93 6.07
CA LYS A 116 -14.52 9.63 7.22
C LYS A 116 -15.77 8.89 7.71
N ARG A 117 -16.67 8.53 6.78
CA ARG A 117 -17.91 7.80 7.10
C ARG A 117 -17.64 6.38 7.62
N MET A 118 -16.55 5.76 7.17
CA MET A 118 -16.06 4.47 7.65
C MET A 118 -15.32 4.55 8.99
N GLY A 119 -15.19 5.72 9.62
CA GLY A 119 -14.68 5.84 10.99
C GLY A 119 -13.21 5.47 11.18
N TYR A 120 -12.35 5.73 10.18
CA TYR A 120 -10.90 5.54 10.33
C TYR A 120 -10.35 6.43 11.45
N ALA A 121 -9.50 5.83 12.29
CA ALA A 121 -8.86 6.53 13.40
C ALA A 121 -7.52 7.16 13.00
N ALA A 122 -6.80 6.54 12.06
CA ALA A 122 -5.55 7.05 11.49
C ALA A 122 -5.18 6.31 10.20
N SER A 123 -4.31 6.92 9.40
CA SER A 123 -3.66 6.30 8.24
C SER A 123 -2.14 6.50 8.34
N ALA A 124 -1.32 5.54 7.89
CA ALA A 124 0.09 5.82 7.66
C ALA A 124 0.24 6.76 6.45
N PHE A 125 1.31 7.56 6.43
CA PHE A 125 1.62 8.39 5.28
C PHE A 125 2.26 7.54 4.18
N GLY A 126 1.48 7.19 3.15
CA GLY A 126 2.01 6.50 1.99
C GLY A 126 2.83 7.40 1.07
N ASN A 127 3.34 6.82 0.00
CA ASN A 127 4.13 7.57 -0.98
C ASN A 127 3.24 8.27 -2.03
N ARG A 128 1.93 8.02 -2.02
CA ARG A 128 0.96 8.52 -3.00
C ARG A 128 0.13 9.69 -2.48
N GLU A 129 0.26 10.00 -1.19
CA GLU A 129 -0.45 11.06 -0.50
C GLU A 129 -0.15 12.44 -1.10
N LEU A 130 1.00 12.61 -1.76
CA LEU A 130 1.43 13.85 -2.44
C LEU A 130 1.37 13.77 -3.97
N ASP A 131 0.64 12.81 -4.55
CA ASP A 131 0.56 12.65 -6.02
C ASP A 131 -0.08 13.83 -6.76
N TRP A 132 -0.89 14.66 -6.08
CA TRP A 132 -1.51 15.84 -6.69
C TRP A 132 -0.83 17.13 -6.23
N SER A 133 -0.96 17.47 -4.95
CA SER A 133 -0.29 18.62 -4.34
C SER A 133 -0.36 18.55 -2.82
N ARG A 134 0.41 19.41 -2.13
CA ARG A 134 0.34 19.53 -0.66
C ARG A 134 -1.00 20.07 -0.20
N GLU A 135 -1.51 21.05 -0.93
CA GLU A 135 -2.79 21.70 -0.66
C GLU A 135 -3.93 20.68 -0.77
N GLN A 136 -3.87 19.82 -1.79
CA GLN A 136 -4.85 18.75 -1.97
C GLN A 136 -4.72 17.67 -0.89
N PHE A 137 -3.51 17.27 -0.50
CA PHE A 137 -3.30 16.36 0.63
C PHE A 137 -3.91 16.91 1.92
N LEU A 138 -3.65 18.19 2.22
CA LEU A 138 -4.21 18.87 3.39
C LEU A 138 -5.73 19.00 3.30
N ALA A 139 -6.28 19.25 2.11
CA ALA A 139 -7.73 19.26 1.88
C ALA A 139 -8.35 17.88 2.15
N ASN A 140 -7.78 16.81 1.60
CA ASN A 140 -8.22 15.44 1.84
C ASN A 140 -8.10 15.04 3.31
N THR A 141 -7.03 15.47 4.00
CA THR A 141 -6.86 15.26 5.44
C THR A 141 -7.98 15.93 6.24
N ARG A 142 -8.33 17.19 5.92
CA ARG A 142 -9.46 17.89 6.55
C ARG A 142 -10.81 17.22 6.26
N THR A 143 -11.02 16.81 5.01
CA THR A 143 -12.25 16.11 4.57
C THR A 143 -12.40 14.76 5.27
N GLY A 144 -11.31 13.99 5.39
CA GLY A 144 -11.28 12.69 6.05
C GLY A 144 -11.45 12.78 7.57
N GLY A 145 -10.91 13.82 8.19
CA GLY A 145 -11.05 14.04 9.64
C GLY A 145 -10.24 13.08 10.50
N PHE A 146 -9.22 12.43 9.95
CA PHE A 146 -8.27 11.57 10.67
C PHE A 146 -6.83 11.97 10.34
N PRO A 147 -5.86 11.75 11.25
CA PRO A 147 -4.46 12.08 11.02
C PRO A 147 -3.78 11.07 10.09
N TYR A 148 -2.86 11.58 9.27
CA TYR A 148 -1.82 10.79 8.61
C TYR A 148 -0.57 10.76 9.49
N LEU A 149 0.04 9.58 9.64
CA LEU A 149 1.10 9.32 10.59
C LEU A 149 2.42 8.96 9.91
N ALA A 150 3.51 9.60 10.32
CA ALA A 150 4.87 9.31 9.85
C ALA A 150 5.92 9.74 10.88
N ALA A 151 6.44 8.79 11.66
CA ALA A 151 7.51 9.02 12.63
C ALA A 151 8.88 9.21 11.97
N ASN A 152 9.09 8.55 10.83
CA ASN A 152 10.34 8.55 10.07
C ASN A 152 10.42 9.64 8.99
N LEU A 153 9.38 10.46 8.81
CA LEU A 153 9.36 11.55 7.84
C LEU A 153 9.37 12.91 8.58
N LYS A 154 10.56 13.52 8.69
CA LYS A 154 10.78 14.75 9.45
C LYS A 154 10.69 15.98 8.54
N ALA A 155 10.21 17.09 9.10
CA ALA A 155 10.26 18.40 8.47
C ALA A 155 11.64 19.06 8.70
N LYS A 156 12.29 19.51 7.63
CA LYS A 156 13.55 20.27 7.65
C LYS A 156 13.35 21.77 7.73
N ASP A 157 12.20 22.25 7.28
CA ASP A 157 11.85 23.66 7.18
C ASP A 157 10.34 23.89 7.37
N ALA A 158 9.92 25.15 7.25
CA ALA A 158 8.52 25.54 7.36
C ALA A 158 7.62 24.90 6.29
N GLN A 159 8.17 24.61 5.10
CA GLN A 159 7.44 23.97 4.01
C GLN A 159 7.09 22.53 4.38
N GLY A 160 8.06 21.78 4.91
CA GLY A 160 7.83 20.42 5.41
C GLY A 160 6.88 20.39 6.61
N ALA A 161 7.00 21.36 7.51
CA ALA A 161 6.17 21.45 8.71
C ALA A 161 4.68 21.71 8.40
N GLU A 162 4.37 22.35 7.27
CA GLU A 162 3.01 22.62 6.80
C GLU A 162 2.16 21.36 6.63
N LEU A 163 2.78 20.21 6.33
CA LEU A 163 2.04 18.94 6.18
C LEU A 163 1.43 18.44 7.50
N GLY A 164 1.89 18.94 8.65
CA GLY A 164 1.31 18.61 9.96
C GLY A 164 1.35 17.13 10.32
N LEU A 165 2.30 16.37 9.76
CA LEU A 165 2.43 14.93 9.99
C LEU A 165 2.80 14.66 11.44
N LYS A 166 2.03 13.78 12.09
CA LYS A 166 2.28 13.36 13.46
C LYS A 166 3.03 12.02 13.46
N PRO A 167 3.94 11.77 14.41
CA PRO A 167 4.60 10.48 14.52
C PRO A 167 3.62 9.38 14.98
N PHE A 168 2.68 9.74 15.85
CA PHE A 168 1.66 8.86 16.41
C PHE A 168 0.40 9.64 16.79
N THR A 169 -0.66 8.91 17.12
CA THR A 169 -1.86 9.45 17.81
C THR A 169 -2.30 8.49 18.90
N ILE A 170 -2.96 8.99 19.94
CA ILE A 170 -3.61 8.18 20.97
C ILE A 170 -5.10 8.03 20.64
N VAL A 171 -5.59 6.79 20.60
CA VAL A 171 -7.00 6.45 20.41
C VAL A 171 -7.47 5.67 21.63
N GLU A 172 -8.55 6.12 22.27
CA GLU A 172 -9.12 5.40 23.40
C GLU A 172 -10.28 4.50 22.94
N ARG A 173 -10.22 3.21 23.32
CA ARG A 173 -11.28 2.24 23.02
C ARG A 173 -11.47 1.30 24.19
N ARG A 174 -12.71 1.13 24.61
CA ARG A 174 -13.08 0.28 25.76
C ARG A 174 -12.29 0.63 27.03
N GLY A 175 -11.96 1.92 27.21
CA GLY A 175 -11.19 2.45 28.34
C GLY A 175 -9.69 2.19 28.28
N VAL A 176 -9.15 1.70 27.16
CA VAL A 176 -7.71 1.50 26.95
C VAL A 176 -7.19 2.51 25.94
N LYS A 177 -6.10 3.20 26.30
CA LYS A 177 -5.40 4.13 25.40
C LYS A 177 -4.44 3.38 24.49
N VAL A 178 -4.69 3.41 23.18
CA VAL A 178 -3.85 2.81 22.15
C VAL A 178 -3.02 3.89 21.46
N GLY A 179 -1.70 3.81 21.55
CA GLY A 179 -0.80 4.61 20.72
C GLY A 179 -0.64 3.96 19.34
N VAL A 180 -1.15 4.64 18.32
CA VAL A 180 -1.00 4.24 16.93
C VAL A 180 0.19 5.02 16.37
N LEU A 181 1.30 4.33 16.10
CA LEU A 181 2.46 4.90 15.42
C LEU A 181 2.32 4.71 13.90
N GLY A 182 2.92 5.63 13.14
CA GLY A 182 3.01 5.50 11.68
C GLY A 182 4.44 5.56 11.17
N LEU A 183 4.73 4.84 10.09
CA LEU A 183 5.97 5.02 9.31
C LEU A 183 5.62 5.21 7.83
N ALA A 184 6.20 6.24 7.22
CA ALA A 184 6.13 6.45 5.78
C ALA A 184 7.01 5.43 5.03
N ALA A 185 6.67 5.13 3.79
CA ALA A 185 7.51 4.30 2.94
C ALA A 185 8.84 5.00 2.61
N ARG A 186 9.91 4.22 2.39
CA ARG A 186 11.23 4.80 2.01
C ARG A 186 11.16 5.66 0.74
N LYS A 187 10.30 5.27 -0.20
CA LYS A 187 10.00 6.00 -1.43
C LYS A 187 9.25 7.32 -1.22
N SER A 188 8.73 7.63 -0.03
CA SER A 188 7.92 8.84 0.21
C SER A 188 8.72 10.15 0.13
N THR A 189 10.05 10.12 0.21
CA THR A 189 10.91 11.31 -0.07
C THR A 189 11.42 11.36 -1.50
N TRP A 190 11.29 10.26 -2.26
CA TRP A 190 11.67 10.20 -3.65
C TRP A 190 10.43 10.36 -4.54
N THR A 191 10.34 11.49 -5.22
CA THR A 191 9.34 11.72 -6.26
C THR A 191 10.02 12.40 -7.43
N PRO A 192 9.66 12.05 -8.68
CA PRO A 192 10.10 12.81 -9.85
C PRO A 192 9.49 14.21 -9.90
N MET A 193 8.60 14.57 -8.96
CA MET A 193 8.16 15.95 -8.75
C MET A 193 8.70 16.48 -7.41
N PRO A 194 10.03 16.74 -7.31
CA PRO A 194 10.74 16.97 -6.05
C PRO A 194 10.20 18.15 -5.23
N GLY A 195 9.58 19.15 -5.88
CA GLY A 195 8.93 20.26 -5.19
C GLY A 195 7.82 19.83 -4.21
N ARG A 196 7.21 18.65 -4.41
CA ARG A 196 6.15 18.14 -3.54
C ARG A 196 6.71 17.55 -2.25
N THR A 197 7.93 17.03 -2.23
CA THR A 197 8.60 16.48 -1.04
C THR A 197 9.67 17.42 -0.46
N ALA A 198 9.83 18.61 -1.02
CA ALA A 198 10.78 19.63 -0.54
C ALA A 198 10.64 19.94 0.97
N GLY A 199 11.75 20.03 1.68
CA GLY A 199 11.71 20.25 3.13
C GLY A 199 11.30 19.01 3.95
N LEU A 200 11.19 17.82 3.34
CA LEU A 200 11.04 16.55 4.06
C LEU A 200 12.34 15.75 4.07
N GLU A 201 12.56 15.02 5.15
CA GLU A 201 13.68 14.10 5.33
C GLU A 201 13.21 12.77 5.88
N LEU A 202 13.70 11.69 5.27
CA LEU A 202 13.50 10.37 5.80
C LEU A 202 14.65 10.03 6.76
N ILE A 203 14.32 9.62 7.97
CA ILE A 203 15.26 8.98 8.90
C ILE A 203 15.01 7.47 8.92
N SER A 204 15.92 6.69 9.50
CA SER A 204 15.71 5.25 9.65
C SER A 204 14.51 4.94 10.53
N ASP A 205 13.79 3.86 10.22
CA ASP A 205 12.66 3.37 11.02
C ASP A 205 13.05 3.10 12.48
N GLU A 206 14.25 2.55 12.70
CA GLU A 206 14.79 2.29 14.04
C GLU A 206 14.93 3.58 14.86
N ALA A 207 15.65 4.59 14.33
CA ALA A 207 15.81 5.86 15.02
C ALA A 207 14.47 6.55 15.30
N ALA A 208 13.52 6.48 14.35
CA ALA A 208 12.19 7.02 14.53
C ALA A 208 11.43 6.31 15.67
N LEU A 209 11.39 4.98 15.66
CA LEU A 209 10.66 4.21 16.67
C LEU A 209 11.32 4.28 18.06
N ALA A 210 12.65 4.30 18.14
CA ALA A 210 13.39 4.49 19.38
C ALA A 210 13.04 5.80 20.10
N GLU A 211 12.73 6.86 19.33
CA GLU A 211 12.26 8.13 19.86
C GLU A 211 10.76 8.10 20.23
N GLN A 212 9.93 7.56 19.32
CA GLN A 212 8.48 7.75 19.37
C GLN A 212 7.74 6.71 20.23
N VAL A 213 8.30 5.52 20.43
CA VAL A 213 7.72 4.51 21.33
C VAL A 213 7.68 5.02 22.78
N PRO A 214 8.80 5.51 23.37
CA PRO A 214 8.75 6.13 24.70
C PRO A 214 7.87 7.37 24.77
N ALA A 215 7.84 8.20 23.71
CA ALA A 215 7.01 9.39 23.65
C ALA A 215 5.51 9.06 23.72
N ALA A 216 5.05 8.07 22.95
CA ALA A 216 3.67 7.60 23.00
C ALA A 216 3.30 7.02 24.38
N ARG A 217 4.21 6.27 25.02
CA ARG A 217 4.02 5.79 26.40
C ARG A 217 3.89 6.94 27.40
N LYS A 218 4.71 7.98 27.25
CA LYS A 218 4.65 9.19 28.09
C LYS A 218 3.32 9.95 27.93
N GLU A 219 2.73 9.92 26.75
CA GLU A 219 1.37 10.46 26.52
C GLU A 219 0.23 9.53 27.01
N GLY A 220 0.59 8.41 27.64
CA GLY A 220 -0.34 7.50 28.29
C GLY A 220 -0.78 6.33 27.42
N ALA A 221 -0.07 6.01 26.33
CA ALA A 221 -0.35 4.80 25.57
C ALA A 221 -0.14 3.53 26.42
N GLU A 222 -1.19 2.75 26.56
CA GLU A 222 -1.21 1.47 27.27
C GLU A 222 -0.93 0.29 26.34
N VAL A 223 -1.34 0.41 25.08
CA VAL A 223 -1.04 -0.53 23.99
C VAL A 223 -0.41 0.25 22.85
N LEU A 224 0.59 -0.30 22.18
CA LEU A 224 1.17 0.30 20.99
C LEU A 224 0.94 -0.58 19.77
N VAL A 225 0.63 0.06 18.65
CA VAL A 225 0.47 -0.57 17.34
C VAL A 225 1.17 0.29 16.30
N LEU A 226 1.62 -0.33 15.21
CA LEU A 226 2.30 0.36 14.12
C LEU A 226 1.61 0.07 12.79
N VAL A 227 1.35 1.13 12.02
CA VAL A 227 0.94 1.06 10.61
C VAL A 227 2.02 1.68 9.72
N THR A 228 2.30 1.06 8.57
CA THR A 228 3.31 1.59 7.65
C THR A 228 2.96 1.31 6.20
N ASP A 229 3.25 2.27 5.32
CA ASP A 229 3.21 2.04 3.87
C ASP A 229 4.46 1.28 3.36
N GLY A 230 5.43 1.04 4.24
CA GLY A 230 6.66 0.31 3.95
C GLY A 230 6.46 -1.20 3.83
N CYS A 231 7.42 -1.84 3.18
CA CYS A 231 7.54 -3.29 3.16
C CYS A 231 7.89 -3.82 4.55
N LEU A 232 7.26 -4.92 4.95
CA LEU A 232 7.52 -5.57 6.24
C LEU A 232 8.84 -6.39 6.29
N HIS A 233 9.63 -6.41 5.21
CA HIS A 233 10.81 -7.27 5.07
C HIS A 233 11.84 -7.11 6.20
N ASP A 234 12.13 -5.86 6.58
CA ASP A 234 13.16 -5.51 7.57
C ASP A 234 12.63 -5.53 9.02
N MET A 235 11.30 -5.60 9.19
CA MET A 235 10.66 -5.49 10.51
C MET A 235 11.00 -6.65 11.47
N PRO A 236 11.13 -7.92 11.04
CA PRO A 236 11.44 -8.99 11.99
C PRO A 236 12.76 -8.82 12.73
N GLU A 237 13.82 -8.41 12.03
CA GLU A 237 15.13 -8.18 12.64
C GLU A 237 15.09 -6.98 13.58
N LEU A 238 14.47 -5.88 13.15
CA LEU A 238 14.29 -4.68 13.96
C LEU A 238 13.51 -4.98 15.26
N LEU A 239 12.38 -5.69 15.16
CA LEU A 239 11.56 -6.03 16.33
C LEU A 239 12.24 -7.02 17.27
N ALA A 240 13.07 -7.92 16.75
CA ALA A 240 13.84 -8.85 17.60
C ALA A 240 14.91 -8.10 18.40
N ALA A 241 15.52 -7.06 17.83
CA ALA A 241 16.50 -6.20 18.51
C ALA A 241 15.86 -5.27 19.56
N HIS A 242 14.60 -4.90 19.39
CA HIS A 242 13.85 -3.96 20.25
C HIS A 242 12.58 -4.60 20.84
N ALA A 243 12.71 -5.78 21.43
CA ALA A 243 11.59 -6.52 22.02
C ALA A 243 10.86 -5.74 23.13
N ASP A 244 11.54 -4.77 23.76
CA ASP A 244 11.00 -3.88 24.79
C ASP A 244 9.95 -2.88 24.26
N TRP A 245 9.91 -2.62 22.94
CA TRP A 245 8.88 -1.77 22.35
C TRP A 245 7.47 -2.36 22.54
N ASN A 246 7.36 -3.69 22.65
CA ASN A 246 6.13 -4.42 22.90
C ASN A 246 4.93 -3.90 22.08
N LEU A 247 5.10 -3.90 20.76
CA LEU A 247 4.03 -3.58 19.82
C LEU A 247 3.08 -4.79 19.73
N ALA A 248 1.77 -4.58 19.79
CA ALA A 248 0.81 -5.66 19.59
C ALA A 248 0.88 -6.21 18.15
N PHE A 249 0.96 -5.30 17.18
CA PHE A 249 1.19 -5.65 15.79
C PHE A 249 1.89 -4.53 15.01
N VAL A 250 2.46 -4.92 13.88
CA VAL A 250 2.92 -4.06 12.80
C VAL A 250 2.16 -4.44 11.53
N ALA A 251 1.40 -3.50 10.96
CA ALA A 251 0.71 -3.70 9.71
C ALA A 251 1.36 -2.88 8.59
N GLY A 252 1.62 -3.50 7.44
CA GLY A 252 2.23 -2.83 6.31
C GLY A 252 2.14 -3.62 5.02
N ARG A 253 3.00 -3.31 4.03
CA ARG A 253 2.98 -3.95 2.72
C ARG A 253 3.70 -5.30 2.72
N ASP A 254 3.14 -6.25 1.99
CA ASP A 254 3.87 -7.44 1.56
C ASP A 254 4.73 -7.12 0.33
N CYS A 255 5.99 -7.50 0.41
CA CYS A 255 7.01 -7.34 -0.61
C CYS A 255 7.93 -8.56 -0.63
N GLU A 256 7.40 -9.80 -0.58
CA GLU A 256 8.06 -11.10 -0.85
C GLU A 256 7.95 -12.16 0.28
N ARG A 257 7.07 -11.99 1.28
CA ARG A 257 6.92 -12.99 2.38
C ARG A 257 5.46 -13.27 2.71
N VAL A 258 5.19 -14.49 3.18
CA VAL A 258 3.85 -14.85 3.66
C VAL A 258 3.63 -14.28 5.06
N TYR A 259 2.55 -13.50 5.22
CA TYR A 259 2.08 -12.97 6.50
C TYR A 259 0.70 -13.59 6.84
N PRO A 260 0.34 -13.75 8.13
CA PRO A 260 1.00 -13.17 9.30
C PRO A 260 2.26 -13.90 9.78
N MET A 261 3.18 -13.13 10.39
CA MET A 261 4.39 -13.63 11.09
C MET A 261 4.38 -13.15 12.54
N THR A 262 5.08 -13.84 13.44
CA THR A 262 5.21 -13.44 14.86
C THR A 262 6.66 -13.26 15.24
N VAL A 263 6.99 -12.15 15.91
CA VAL A 263 8.30 -11.89 16.52
C VAL A 263 8.05 -11.48 17.97
N GLY A 264 8.46 -12.32 18.92
CA GLY A 264 8.07 -12.17 20.32
C GLY A 264 6.54 -12.19 20.46
N VAL A 265 5.97 -11.09 20.97
CA VAL A 265 4.51 -10.89 21.10
C VAL A 265 3.89 -10.15 19.91
N THR A 266 4.72 -9.56 19.04
CA THR A 266 4.27 -8.70 17.94
C THR A 266 3.87 -9.53 16.72
N LYS A 267 2.67 -9.28 16.19
CA LYS A 267 2.23 -9.82 14.89
C LYS A 267 2.60 -8.89 13.74
N LEU A 268 3.20 -9.42 12.68
CA LEU A 268 3.38 -8.72 11.42
C LEU A 268 2.24 -9.09 10.47
N VAL A 269 1.58 -8.09 9.88
CA VAL A 269 0.31 -8.25 9.19
C VAL A 269 0.30 -7.51 7.85
N TYR A 270 0.00 -8.23 6.76
CA TYR A 270 -0.39 -7.62 5.49
C TYR A 270 -1.92 -7.61 5.40
N PRO A 271 -2.57 -6.43 5.29
CA PRO A 271 -4.03 -6.33 5.33
C PRO A 271 -4.72 -6.65 4.00
N GLY A 272 -3.98 -6.93 2.93
CA GLY A 272 -4.53 -6.96 1.58
C GLY A 272 -4.60 -5.56 0.97
N ARG A 273 -5.46 -5.38 -0.04
CA ARG A 273 -5.56 -4.13 -0.82
C ARG A 273 -6.98 -3.84 -1.32
N HIS A 274 -7.22 -2.59 -1.73
CA HIS A 274 -8.39 -2.16 -2.51
C HIS A 274 -9.76 -2.40 -1.84
N TRP A 275 -9.79 -2.52 -0.51
CA TRP A 275 -10.96 -3.01 0.24
C TRP A 275 -11.49 -4.38 -0.21
N ASN A 276 -10.73 -5.12 -1.03
CA ASN A 276 -11.05 -6.51 -1.34
C ASN A 276 -10.85 -7.40 -0.12
N GLU A 277 -9.91 -7.01 0.74
CA GLU A 277 -9.59 -7.69 1.98
C GLU A 277 -9.23 -6.66 3.05
N TYR A 278 -9.35 -7.07 4.32
CA TYR A 278 -8.81 -6.35 5.45
C TYR A 278 -8.28 -7.34 6.49
N ALA A 279 -7.29 -6.94 7.28
CA ALA A 279 -6.87 -7.70 8.44
C ALA A 279 -7.71 -7.32 9.67
N ARG A 280 -8.34 -8.34 10.25
CA ARG A 280 -8.93 -8.27 11.58
C ARG A 280 -7.90 -8.74 12.60
N VAL A 281 -7.47 -7.85 13.49
CA VAL A 281 -6.55 -8.18 14.58
C VAL A 281 -7.25 -8.02 15.91
N VAL A 282 -7.33 -9.10 16.70
CA VAL A 282 -7.85 -9.05 18.08
C VAL A 282 -6.68 -9.15 19.03
N THR A 283 -6.48 -8.11 19.82
CA THR A 283 -5.42 -8.07 20.83
C THR A 283 -6.04 -8.25 22.21
N THR A 284 -5.64 -9.32 22.90
CA THR A 284 -5.99 -9.56 24.30
C THR A 284 -5.05 -8.76 25.18
N VAL A 285 -5.61 -7.93 26.05
CA VAL A 285 -4.87 -7.08 26.98
C VAL A 285 -5.23 -7.42 28.42
N ASP A 286 -4.21 -7.53 29.27
CA ASP A 286 -4.37 -7.71 30.71
C ASP A 286 -4.42 -6.35 31.39
N LEU A 287 -5.60 -5.95 31.87
CA LEU A 287 -5.80 -4.62 32.41
C LEU A 287 -5.01 -4.34 33.70
N ILE A 288 -4.52 -5.38 34.37
CA ILE A 288 -3.80 -5.26 35.65
C ILE A 288 -2.30 -5.09 35.41
N LYS A 289 -1.78 -5.59 34.29
CA LYS A 289 -0.36 -5.47 33.95
C LYS A 289 0.02 -4.03 33.60
N PRO A 290 1.28 -3.63 33.88
CA PRO A 290 1.81 -2.36 33.43
C PRO A 290 1.80 -2.27 31.90
N ALA A 291 1.73 -1.05 31.34
CA ALA A 291 1.62 -0.81 29.90
C ALA A 291 2.66 -1.57 29.05
N ALA A 292 3.89 -1.68 29.54
CA ALA A 292 4.97 -2.40 28.86
C ALA A 292 4.81 -3.93 28.83
N GLN A 293 3.82 -4.50 29.52
CA GLN A 293 3.54 -5.94 29.60
C GLN A 293 2.04 -6.25 29.40
N LYS A 294 1.24 -5.24 29.02
CA LYS A 294 -0.22 -5.33 28.99
C LYS A 294 -0.74 -6.17 27.81
N VAL A 295 0.00 -6.25 26.70
CA VAL A 295 -0.34 -7.13 25.56
C VAL A 295 -0.05 -8.58 25.92
N VAL A 296 -1.06 -9.44 25.88
CA VAL A 296 -0.93 -10.89 26.12
C VAL A 296 -0.67 -11.61 24.80
N LYS A 297 -1.52 -11.36 23.81
CA LYS A 297 -1.44 -11.92 22.46
C LYS A 297 -2.24 -11.08 21.47
N SER A 298 -1.95 -11.28 20.19
CA SER A 298 -2.78 -10.78 19.09
C SER A 298 -3.09 -11.92 18.12
N ASP A 299 -4.36 -12.08 17.79
CA ASP A 299 -4.85 -13.06 16.81
C ASP A 299 -5.23 -12.32 15.51
N VAL A 300 -4.78 -12.85 14.36
CA VAL A 300 -4.93 -12.19 13.05
C VAL A 300 -5.77 -13.07 12.14
N LYS A 301 -6.78 -12.47 11.50
CA LYS A 301 -7.55 -13.08 10.43
C LYS A 301 -7.60 -12.13 9.24
N LEU A 302 -7.17 -12.59 8.07
CA LEU A 302 -7.44 -11.89 6.81
C LEU A 302 -8.89 -12.18 6.40
N VAL A 303 -9.64 -11.13 6.11
CA VAL A 303 -11.06 -11.20 5.79
C VAL A 303 -11.28 -10.66 4.39
N THR A 304 -11.64 -11.54 3.48
CA THR A 304 -12.07 -11.15 2.13
C THR A 304 -13.49 -10.60 2.17
N ILE A 305 -13.71 -9.50 1.45
CA ILE A 305 -15.02 -8.94 1.16
C ILE A 305 -15.54 -9.62 -0.09
N ASP A 306 -16.07 -10.82 0.11
CA ASP A 306 -16.72 -11.55 -0.97
C ASP A 306 -18.03 -10.88 -1.40
N GLY A 307 -18.65 -11.41 -2.45
CA GLY A 307 -19.84 -10.81 -3.01
C GLY A 307 -21.12 -10.89 -2.17
N SER A 308 -21.06 -11.55 -1.00
CA SER A 308 -22.19 -11.73 -0.09
C SER A 308 -22.31 -10.65 1.00
N ALA A 309 -21.26 -9.86 1.21
CA ALA A 309 -21.27 -8.78 2.20
C ALA A 309 -22.36 -7.75 1.89
N LYS A 310 -23.28 -7.53 2.84
CA LYS A 310 -24.30 -6.49 2.72
C LYS A 310 -23.65 -5.12 2.86
N ALA A 311 -23.93 -4.22 1.92
CA ALA A 311 -23.44 -2.84 1.98
C ALA A 311 -24.09 -2.02 3.11
N ASP A 312 -23.33 -1.09 3.69
CA ASP A 312 -23.87 0.06 4.42
C ASP A 312 -24.59 0.99 3.45
N GLU A 313 -25.91 1.08 3.57
CA GLU A 313 -26.77 1.83 2.63
C GLU A 313 -26.35 3.31 2.49
N PRO A 314 -26.12 4.08 3.58
CA PRO A 314 -25.71 5.47 3.45
C PRO A 314 -24.34 5.66 2.79
N THR A 315 -23.37 4.77 3.05
CA THR A 315 -22.08 4.81 2.35
C THR A 315 -22.23 4.47 0.88
N ARG A 316 -23.10 3.52 0.53
CA ARG A 316 -23.39 3.19 -0.86
C ARG A 316 -24.03 4.37 -1.59
N GLU A 317 -24.96 5.08 -0.96
CA GLU A 317 -25.58 6.29 -1.52
C GLU A 317 -24.54 7.38 -1.77
N LEU A 318 -23.67 7.66 -0.80
CA LEU A 318 -22.55 8.60 -0.96
C LEU A 318 -21.65 8.23 -2.15
N ILE A 319 -21.28 6.96 -2.27
CA ILE A 319 -20.46 6.48 -3.40
C ILE A 319 -21.22 6.62 -4.72
N ALA A 320 -22.53 6.34 -4.74
CA ALA A 320 -23.36 6.48 -5.93
C ALA A 320 -23.46 7.93 -6.42
N GLU A 321 -23.51 8.91 -5.50
CA GLU A 321 -23.47 10.33 -5.84
C GLU A 321 -22.16 10.72 -6.54
N TRP A 322 -21.03 10.26 -6.00
CA TRP A 322 -19.71 10.46 -6.63
C TRP A 322 -19.60 9.77 -7.98
N LYS A 323 -20.12 8.55 -8.08
CA LYS A 323 -20.17 7.82 -9.35
C LYS A 323 -21.00 8.56 -10.39
N LYS A 324 -22.14 9.13 -10.00
CA LYS A 324 -22.96 9.95 -10.90
C LYS A 324 -22.19 11.16 -11.42
N LYS A 325 -21.50 11.90 -10.54
CA LYS A 325 -20.66 13.03 -10.95
C LYS A 325 -19.56 12.62 -11.92
N LEU A 326 -18.96 11.45 -11.70
CA LEU A 326 -17.95 10.89 -12.61
C LEU A 326 -18.55 10.57 -13.97
N ASP A 327 -19.71 9.92 -14.00
CA ASP A 327 -20.40 9.53 -15.23
C ASP A 327 -20.84 10.75 -16.05
N ASP A 328 -21.35 11.78 -15.39
CA ASP A 328 -21.71 13.05 -16.03
C ASP A 328 -20.48 13.72 -16.69
N ALA A 329 -19.30 13.59 -16.08
CA ALA A 329 -18.06 14.21 -16.56
C ALA A 329 -17.32 13.37 -17.63
N LEU A 330 -17.33 12.05 -17.49
CA LEU A 330 -16.42 11.15 -18.18
C LEU A 330 -17.09 9.90 -18.79
N GLY A 331 -18.40 9.73 -18.62
CA GLY A 331 -19.14 8.54 -19.06
C GLY A 331 -19.41 8.46 -20.56
N ALA A 332 -19.10 9.51 -21.33
CA ALA A 332 -19.26 9.48 -22.79
C ALA A 332 -18.32 8.44 -23.43
N GLU A 333 -18.87 7.63 -24.34
CA GLU A 333 -18.09 6.68 -25.13
C GLU A 333 -17.11 7.42 -26.05
N ILE A 334 -15.83 7.06 -25.96
CA ILE A 334 -14.74 7.60 -26.78
C ILE A 334 -14.17 6.57 -27.75
N GLY A 335 -14.53 5.30 -27.58
CA GLY A 335 -14.08 4.18 -28.41
C GLY A 335 -14.66 2.86 -27.93
N PHE A 336 -14.22 1.76 -28.54
CA PHE A 336 -14.72 0.41 -28.25
C PHE A 336 -13.60 -0.62 -28.41
N THR A 337 -13.49 -1.57 -27.48
CA THR A 337 -12.64 -2.76 -27.59
C THR A 337 -13.48 -4.03 -27.49
N ARG A 338 -13.21 -5.05 -28.32
CA ARG A 338 -14.05 -6.27 -28.34
C ARG A 338 -13.64 -7.26 -27.26
N THR A 339 -12.35 -7.43 -27.06
CA THR A 339 -11.80 -8.42 -26.12
C THR A 339 -11.23 -7.80 -24.85
N GLY A 340 -11.20 -6.47 -24.77
CA GLY A 340 -10.38 -5.78 -23.78
C GLY A 340 -8.92 -5.71 -24.20
N ILE A 341 -8.12 -5.01 -23.40
CA ILE A 341 -6.68 -4.84 -23.58
C ILE A 341 -6.01 -5.07 -22.23
N GLU A 342 -5.20 -6.14 -22.13
CA GLU A 342 -4.48 -6.48 -20.90
C GLU A 342 -3.45 -5.41 -20.51
N GLN A 343 -3.27 -5.19 -19.21
CA GLN A 343 -2.45 -4.11 -18.65
C GLN A 343 -1.03 -4.04 -19.24
N ASP A 344 -0.34 -5.19 -19.28
CA ASP A 344 1.06 -5.29 -19.69
C ASP A 344 1.24 -5.72 -21.15
N SER A 345 0.16 -5.70 -21.95
CA SER A 345 0.17 -6.17 -23.33
C SER A 345 0.93 -5.25 -24.31
N ALA A 346 1.33 -5.81 -25.44
CA ALA A 346 1.93 -5.04 -26.54
C ALA A 346 0.90 -4.08 -27.15
N GLU A 347 -0.38 -4.47 -27.15
CA GLU A 347 -1.52 -3.67 -27.59
C GLU A 347 -1.70 -2.42 -26.72
N MET A 348 -1.63 -2.57 -25.39
CA MET A 348 -1.69 -1.43 -24.46
C MET A 348 -0.53 -0.45 -24.74
N ALA A 349 0.69 -0.98 -24.84
CA ALA A 349 1.87 -0.19 -25.16
C ALA A 349 1.72 0.53 -26.50
N ALA A 350 1.25 -0.18 -27.54
CA ALA A 350 1.04 0.37 -28.88
C ALA A 350 0.00 1.48 -28.88
N TRP A 351 -1.13 1.31 -28.18
CA TRP A 351 -2.15 2.34 -28.06
C TRP A 351 -1.61 3.62 -27.44
N LEU A 352 -1.05 3.53 -26.23
CA LEU A 352 -0.59 4.70 -25.48
C LEU A 352 0.50 5.46 -26.23
N THR A 353 1.52 4.73 -26.70
CA THR A 353 2.66 5.36 -27.36
C THR A 353 2.31 5.87 -28.77
N THR A 354 1.47 5.17 -29.53
CA THR A 354 1.03 5.67 -30.86
C THR A 354 0.16 6.91 -30.72
N ALA A 355 -0.72 6.94 -29.73
CA ALA A 355 -1.58 8.10 -29.47
C ALA A 355 -0.76 9.38 -29.22
N LEU A 356 0.25 9.29 -28.32
CA LEU A 356 1.15 10.41 -28.07
C LEU A 356 1.98 10.77 -29.31
N LYS A 357 2.57 9.79 -29.98
CA LYS A 357 3.43 10.01 -31.16
C LYS A 357 2.68 10.73 -32.28
N GLU A 358 1.48 10.25 -32.64
CA GLU A 358 0.68 10.83 -33.72
C GLU A 358 0.13 12.20 -33.36
N ARG A 359 -0.36 12.38 -32.12
CA ARG A 359 -0.92 13.66 -31.68
C ARG A 359 0.11 14.79 -31.69
N PHE A 360 1.32 14.51 -31.19
CA PHE A 360 2.38 15.51 -31.07
C PHE A 360 3.37 15.48 -32.24
N LYS A 361 3.12 14.65 -33.27
CA LYS A 361 3.91 14.56 -34.52
C LYS A 361 5.41 14.36 -34.26
N THR A 362 5.75 13.53 -33.28
CA THR A 362 7.13 13.20 -32.93
C THR A 362 7.63 11.96 -33.66
N ASP A 363 8.96 11.79 -33.71
CA ASP A 363 9.59 10.61 -34.32
C ASP A 363 9.25 9.34 -33.53
N PHE A 364 9.24 9.45 -32.19
CA PHE A 364 8.96 8.39 -31.23
C PHE A 364 8.06 8.90 -30.11
N ALA A 365 7.51 7.97 -29.33
CA ALA A 365 6.91 8.30 -28.04
C ALA A 365 7.26 7.24 -27.01
N LEU A 366 7.42 7.67 -25.76
CA LEU A 366 7.75 6.85 -24.61
C LEU A 366 6.61 6.92 -23.59
N PHE A 367 6.20 5.75 -23.13
CA PHE A 367 5.38 5.57 -21.93
C PHE A 367 6.03 4.53 -21.02
N ASN A 368 5.79 4.59 -19.71
CA ASN A 368 6.32 3.62 -18.75
C ASN A 368 5.27 2.58 -18.37
N ARG A 369 5.69 1.32 -18.16
CA ARG A 369 4.82 0.21 -17.75
C ARG A 369 4.08 0.51 -16.45
N LYS A 370 4.78 1.01 -15.43
CA LYS A 370 4.21 1.41 -14.13
C LYS A 370 3.20 2.56 -14.20
N GLY A 371 3.19 3.29 -15.32
CA GLY A 371 2.22 4.32 -15.65
C GLY A 371 0.81 3.76 -15.82
N VAL A 372 0.70 2.50 -16.25
CA VAL A 372 -0.56 1.80 -16.52
C VAL A 372 -0.95 0.98 -15.30
N ARG A 373 -2.17 1.17 -14.80
CA ARG A 373 -2.60 0.68 -13.48
C ARG A 373 -3.59 -0.47 -13.51
N GLN A 374 -4.21 -0.70 -14.66
CA GLN A 374 -5.07 -1.83 -14.93
C GLN A 374 -5.20 -2.05 -16.43
N GLY A 375 -5.77 -3.20 -16.80
CA GLY A 375 -6.22 -3.44 -18.18
C GLY A 375 -7.50 -2.68 -18.49
N LEU A 376 -7.91 -2.74 -19.76
CA LEU A 376 -9.17 -2.21 -20.24
C LEU A 376 -10.12 -3.39 -20.46
N PRO A 377 -11.31 -3.43 -19.84
CA PRO A 377 -12.28 -4.49 -20.12
C PRO A 377 -12.86 -4.38 -21.53
N ALA A 378 -13.45 -5.47 -22.02
CA ALA A 378 -14.24 -5.47 -23.24
C ALA A 378 -15.43 -4.50 -23.16
N GLY A 379 -15.77 -3.85 -24.27
CA GLY A 379 -16.91 -2.96 -24.43
C GLY A 379 -16.53 -1.51 -24.73
N ALA A 380 -17.43 -0.60 -24.32
CA ALA A 380 -17.26 0.83 -24.50
C ALA A 380 -16.08 1.36 -23.67
N ILE A 381 -15.25 2.17 -24.32
CA ILE A 381 -14.16 2.91 -23.70
C ILE A 381 -14.71 4.29 -23.39
N THR A 382 -14.57 4.74 -22.15
CA THR A 382 -15.02 6.06 -21.71
C THR A 382 -13.84 6.90 -21.21
N GLY A 383 -14.08 8.18 -20.90
CA GLY A 383 -13.08 8.98 -20.21
C GLY A 383 -12.71 8.37 -18.85
N ALA A 384 -13.68 7.78 -18.14
CA ALA A 384 -13.44 7.12 -16.86
C ALA A 384 -12.51 5.92 -17.03
N SER A 385 -12.69 5.14 -18.11
CA SER A 385 -11.80 4.03 -18.46
C SER A 385 -10.34 4.47 -18.60
N LEU A 386 -10.08 5.67 -19.13
CA LEU A 386 -8.71 6.20 -19.25
C LEU A 386 -8.15 6.70 -17.92
N TRP A 387 -8.99 7.29 -17.06
CA TRP A 387 -8.56 7.65 -15.71
C TRP A 387 -8.26 6.41 -14.87
N ASP A 388 -9.05 5.35 -15.02
CA ASP A 388 -8.81 4.05 -14.43
C ASP A 388 -7.49 3.44 -14.92
N LEU A 389 -7.18 3.57 -16.21
CA LEU A 389 -5.96 3.08 -16.83
C LEU A 389 -4.70 3.84 -16.40
N VAL A 390 -4.75 5.17 -16.47
CA VAL A 390 -3.63 6.10 -16.23
C VAL A 390 -4.09 7.24 -15.29
N PRO A 391 -4.18 7.00 -13.97
CA PRO A 391 -4.82 7.92 -13.00
C PRO A 391 -3.97 9.12 -12.57
N PHE A 392 -2.92 9.45 -13.34
CA PHE A 392 -1.95 10.48 -12.97
C PHE A 392 -2.17 11.76 -13.75
N ASP A 393 -2.14 12.90 -13.07
CA ASP A 393 -2.29 14.23 -13.67
C ASP A 393 -1.01 14.69 -14.40
N ASN A 394 -0.35 13.75 -15.08
CA ASN A 394 0.88 13.97 -15.82
C ASN A 394 0.58 14.73 -17.12
N GLN A 395 1.44 15.70 -17.45
CA GLN A 395 1.40 16.39 -18.73
C GLN A 395 2.29 15.73 -19.76
N VAL A 396 1.95 15.91 -21.04
CA VAL A 396 2.82 15.49 -22.13
C VAL A 396 3.87 16.57 -22.39
N VAL A 397 5.12 16.15 -22.54
CA VAL A 397 6.24 16.97 -23.00
C VAL A 397 6.86 16.35 -24.24
N THR A 398 7.50 17.17 -25.07
CA THR A 398 8.35 16.66 -26.15
C THR A 398 9.79 17.08 -25.92
N VAL A 399 10.70 16.12 -26.09
CA VAL A 399 12.13 16.27 -25.84
C VAL A 399 12.92 15.91 -27.09
N LYS A 400 14.11 16.49 -27.22
CA LYS A 400 15.10 16.10 -28.22
C LYS A 400 16.08 15.09 -27.63
N VAL A 401 16.29 13.97 -28.30
CA VAL A 401 17.23 12.92 -27.88
C VAL A 401 18.10 12.48 -29.06
N THR A 402 19.36 12.17 -28.81
CA THR A 402 20.21 11.49 -29.80
C THR A 402 19.80 10.02 -29.97
N GLY A 403 20.20 9.38 -31.07
CA GLY A 403 19.95 7.94 -31.25
C GLY A 403 20.56 7.07 -30.16
N GLU A 404 21.73 7.45 -29.64
CA GLU A 404 22.36 6.77 -28.49
C GLU A 404 21.52 6.90 -27.22
N GLN A 405 21.07 8.12 -26.90
CA GLN A 405 20.19 8.35 -25.74
C GLN A 405 18.83 7.65 -25.89
N LEU A 406 18.28 7.62 -27.10
CA LEU A 406 17.02 6.91 -27.38
C LEU A 406 17.19 5.39 -27.21
N GLN A 407 18.34 4.83 -27.56
CA GLN A 407 18.64 3.42 -27.28
C GLN A 407 18.70 3.17 -25.77
N ALA A 408 19.38 4.02 -25.01
CA ALA A 408 19.43 3.91 -23.55
C ALA A 408 18.04 4.02 -22.90
N VAL A 409 17.16 4.87 -23.44
CA VAL A 409 15.74 4.94 -23.05
C VAL A 409 15.03 3.62 -23.33
N ALA A 410 15.24 3.02 -24.49
CA ALA A 410 14.62 1.76 -24.90
C ALA A 410 15.10 0.56 -24.07
N ASP A 411 16.33 0.60 -23.57
CA ASP A 411 16.94 -0.47 -22.76
C ASP A 411 16.42 -0.47 -21.30
N ASN A 412 15.70 0.57 -20.86
CA ASN A 412 15.05 0.58 -19.56
C ASN A 412 13.87 -0.41 -19.53
N LEU A 413 13.82 -1.29 -18.52
CA LEU A 413 12.79 -2.34 -18.38
C LEU A 413 11.36 -1.79 -18.29
N GLU A 414 11.20 -0.56 -17.79
CA GLU A 414 9.92 0.12 -17.69
C GLU A 414 9.47 0.75 -19.02
N ALA A 415 10.36 0.88 -20.01
CA ALA A 415 10.07 1.59 -21.24
C ALA A 415 9.10 0.84 -22.15
N ARG A 416 8.17 1.59 -22.74
CA ARG A 416 7.35 1.22 -23.90
C ARG A 416 7.53 2.32 -24.93
N VAL A 417 8.05 1.97 -26.11
CA VAL A 417 8.44 2.97 -27.11
C VAL A 417 7.80 2.68 -28.47
N ALA A 418 7.01 3.62 -28.98
CA ALA A 418 6.49 3.56 -30.35
C ALA A 418 7.56 3.93 -31.37
N GLY A 419 7.63 3.16 -32.47
CA GLY A 419 8.38 3.53 -33.67
C GLY A 419 9.81 2.97 -33.76
N LEU A 420 10.29 2.22 -32.76
CA LEU A 420 11.62 1.60 -32.74
C LEU A 420 11.70 0.24 -33.46
N LYS A 421 10.61 -0.53 -33.46
CA LYS A 421 10.59 -1.91 -34.00
C LYS A 421 11.14 -1.96 -35.42
N GLY A 422 12.25 -2.67 -35.61
CA GLY A 422 12.91 -2.87 -36.90
C GLY A 422 13.69 -1.67 -37.46
N LYS A 423 13.81 -0.56 -36.72
CA LYS A 423 14.59 0.61 -37.14
C LYS A 423 15.99 0.59 -36.54
N LYS A 424 17.01 0.77 -37.38
CA LYS A 424 18.36 1.07 -36.92
C LYS A 424 18.45 2.57 -36.59
N LEU A 425 18.78 2.89 -35.35
CA LEU A 425 19.01 4.27 -34.94
C LEU A 425 20.39 4.73 -35.42
N ASP A 426 20.47 5.96 -35.92
CA ASP A 426 21.76 6.63 -36.09
C ASP A 426 22.14 7.26 -34.75
N PRO A 427 23.25 6.82 -34.11
CA PRO A 427 23.62 7.26 -32.76
C PRO A 427 23.71 8.77 -32.60
N LYS A 428 24.11 9.49 -33.66
CA LYS A 428 24.36 10.94 -33.61
C LYS A 428 23.18 11.77 -34.09
N LYS A 429 22.20 11.16 -34.76
CA LYS A 429 21.01 11.86 -35.22
C LYS A 429 20.14 12.24 -34.03
N THR A 430 19.65 13.47 -34.03
CA THR A 430 18.63 13.92 -33.07
C THR A 430 17.24 13.54 -33.55
N TYR A 431 16.43 13.04 -32.62
CA TYR A 431 15.04 12.67 -32.80
C TYR A 431 14.15 13.40 -31.78
N THR A 432 12.89 13.55 -32.10
CA THR A 432 11.86 14.07 -31.20
C THR A 432 11.12 12.92 -30.52
N LEU A 433 10.94 13.03 -29.21
CA LEU A 433 10.28 12.03 -28.37
C LEU A 433 9.17 12.68 -27.55
N ALA A 434 7.93 12.22 -27.71
CA ALA A 434 6.82 12.60 -26.83
C ALA A 434 6.81 11.68 -25.60
N THR A 435 6.65 12.25 -24.41
CA THR A 435 6.58 11.47 -23.16
C THR A 435 5.87 12.25 -22.06
N THR A 436 5.80 11.70 -20.84
CA THR A 436 5.24 12.40 -19.68
C THR A 436 6.29 13.26 -18.98
N ASP A 437 5.84 14.35 -18.36
CA ASP A 437 6.64 15.16 -17.44
C ASP A 437 7.29 14.32 -16.32
N TYR A 438 6.59 13.32 -15.78
CA TYR A 438 7.11 12.34 -14.82
C TYR A 438 8.40 11.66 -15.31
N LEU A 439 8.39 11.14 -16.54
CA LEU A 439 9.57 10.45 -17.11
C LEU A 439 10.66 11.46 -17.50
N TYR A 440 10.25 12.65 -17.96
CA TYR A 440 11.18 13.72 -18.26
C TYR A 440 12.01 14.16 -17.03
N LEU A 441 11.35 14.30 -15.88
CA LEU A 441 11.96 14.68 -14.60
C LEU A 441 12.70 13.52 -13.90
N GLY A 442 12.82 12.38 -14.56
CA GLY A 442 13.62 11.24 -14.13
C GLY A 442 12.89 10.18 -13.31
N GLY A 443 11.56 10.19 -13.37
CA GLY A 443 10.75 9.07 -12.88
C GLY A 443 11.21 7.76 -13.51
N ASP A 444 11.10 6.65 -12.79
CA ASP A 444 11.56 5.31 -13.19
C ASP A 444 13.02 5.23 -13.69
N GLY A 445 13.86 6.18 -13.27
CA GLY A 445 15.29 6.22 -13.59
C GLY A 445 15.63 6.72 -15.00
N PHE A 446 14.67 7.31 -15.72
CA PHE A 446 14.93 7.95 -17.01
C PHE A 446 15.82 9.21 -16.83
N LYS A 447 16.60 9.56 -17.85
CA LYS A 447 17.53 10.72 -17.82
C LYS A 447 17.28 11.68 -18.98
N LEU A 448 16.02 12.02 -19.19
CA LEU A 448 15.61 12.82 -20.33
C LEU A 448 15.93 14.31 -20.16
N HIS A 449 15.95 14.81 -18.92
CA HIS A 449 16.43 16.18 -18.63
C HIS A 449 17.89 16.39 -19.06
N ASP A 450 18.74 15.37 -18.88
CA ASP A 450 20.15 15.42 -19.32
C ASP A 450 20.27 15.49 -20.86
N ALA A 451 19.27 14.97 -21.57
CA ALA A 451 19.23 14.97 -23.04
C ALA A 451 18.69 16.28 -23.61
N ASP A 452 17.71 16.89 -22.94
CA ASP A 452 17.11 18.16 -23.33
C ASP A 452 16.76 19.00 -22.11
N ALA A 453 17.59 19.98 -21.79
CA ALA A 453 17.36 20.88 -20.66
C ALA A 453 16.12 21.78 -20.84
N ASN A 454 15.62 21.94 -22.08
CA ASN A 454 14.53 22.85 -22.43
C ASN A 454 13.46 22.14 -23.30
N PRO A 455 12.70 21.19 -22.71
CA PRO A 455 11.67 20.46 -23.42
C PRO A 455 10.57 21.42 -23.88
N THR A 456 9.84 21.01 -24.92
CA THR A 456 8.60 21.69 -25.27
C THR A 456 7.48 21.21 -24.36
N GLN A 457 6.95 22.13 -23.57
CA GLN A 457 5.79 21.91 -22.72
C GLN A 457 4.52 21.98 -23.57
N THR A 458 3.81 20.86 -23.75
CA THR A 458 2.57 20.84 -24.55
C THR A 458 1.39 21.45 -23.80
N LYS A 459 1.47 21.46 -22.46
CA LYS A 459 0.40 21.84 -21.52
C LYS A 459 -0.86 20.97 -21.63
N GLU A 460 -0.76 19.83 -22.29
CA GLU A 460 -1.86 18.89 -22.45
C GLU A 460 -1.67 17.70 -21.52
N SER A 461 -2.74 17.30 -20.83
CA SER A 461 -2.71 16.09 -20.01
C SER A 461 -2.59 14.83 -20.87
N VAL A 462 -1.99 13.77 -20.32
CA VAL A 462 -1.96 12.46 -20.97
C VAL A 462 -3.37 11.98 -21.30
N GLN A 463 -4.34 12.17 -20.40
CA GLN A 463 -5.72 11.75 -20.59
C GLN A 463 -6.35 12.46 -21.79
N THR A 464 -6.20 13.78 -21.89
CA THR A 464 -6.73 14.54 -23.04
C THR A 464 -6.12 14.03 -24.35
N ALA A 465 -4.81 13.80 -24.36
CA ALA A 465 -4.11 13.30 -25.54
C ALA A 465 -4.65 11.93 -26.00
N LEU A 466 -4.86 11.01 -25.05
CA LEU A 466 -5.39 9.67 -25.30
C LEU A 466 -6.87 9.71 -25.71
N ILE A 467 -7.70 10.51 -25.04
CA ILE A 467 -9.13 10.67 -25.35
C ILE A 467 -9.30 11.10 -26.80
N GLU A 468 -8.64 12.20 -27.18
CA GLU A 468 -8.86 12.82 -28.48
C GLU A 468 -8.29 11.97 -29.62
N TRP A 469 -7.16 11.29 -29.40
CA TRP A 469 -6.65 10.33 -30.38
C TRP A 469 -7.60 9.14 -30.55
N THR A 470 -8.13 8.60 -29.45
CA THR A 470 -9.02 7.43 -29.47
C THR A 470 -10.33 7.74 -30.19
N LYS A 471 -10.95 8.90 -29.90
CA LYS A 471 -12.13 9.39 -30.62
C LYS A 471 -11.88 9.48 -32.13
N ALA A 472 -10.72 9.99 -32.53
CA ALA A 472 -10.37 10.15 -33.94
C ALA A 472 -10.26 8.81 -34.69
N LYS A 473 -10.07 7.68 -34.00
CA LYS A 473 -10.05 6.35 -34.63
C LYS A 473 -11.43 5.80 -34.94
N GLN A 474 -12.47 6.36 -34.32
CA GLN A 474 -13.87 5.96 -34.53
C GLN A 474 -14.05 4.43 -34.40
N SER A 475 -13.42 3.85 -33.38
CA SER A 475 -13.56 2.42 -33.09
C SER A 475 -14.99 2.11 -32.67
N SER A 476 -15.47 0.94 -33.06
CA SER A 476 -16.82 0.43 -32.76
C SER A 476 -16.78 -1.10 -32.68
N GLU A 477 -17.89 -1.74 -32.34
CA GLU A 477 -17.97 -3.21 -32.31
C GLU A 477 -17.53 -3.87 -33.64
N LYS A 478 -17.84 -3.24 -34.78
CA LYS A 478 -17.43 -3.71 -36.12
C LYS A 478 -15.95 -3.46 -36.43
N LYS A 479 -15.36 -2.44 -35.81
CA LYS A 479 -13.97 -2.00 -36.02
C LYS A 479 -13.37 -1.63 -34.67
N PRO A 480 -13.05 -2.62 -33.82
CA PRO A 480 -12.65 -2.34 -32.45
C PRO A 480 -11.23 -1.77 -32.40
N LEU A 481 -10.88 -1.10 -31.30
CA LEU A 481 -9.63 -0.35 -31.15
C LEU A 481 -8.40 -1.22 -31.46
N GLU A 482 -8.35 -2.45 -30.97
CA GLU A 482 -7.24 -3.39 -31.21
C GLU A 482 -6.98 -3.68 -32.70
N THR A 483 -7.95 -3.46 -33.59
CA THR A 483 -7.77 -3.64 -35.05
C THR A 483 -7.15 -2.44 -35.76
N VAL A 484 -7.14 -1.26 -35.11
CA VAL A 484 -6.55 -0.03 -35.66
C VAL A 484 -5.17 0.28 -35.09
N LEU A 485 -4.75 -0.45 -34.06
CA LEU A 485 -3.41 -0.32 -33.48
C LEU A 485 -2.34 -0.87 -34.43
N PRO A 486 -1.15 -0.26 -34.46
CA PRO A 486 -0.03 -0.82 -35.20
C PRO A 486 0.40 -2.17 -34.60
N LYS A 487 0.75 -3.13 -35.47
CA LYS A 487 1.14 -4.51 -35.11
C LYS A 487 2.64 -4.68 -34.84
#